data_AF-A0A3D3NHE3-F1
#
_entry.id   AF-A0A3D3NHE3-F1
#
_cell.length_a   1.000
_cell.length_b   1.000
_cell.length_c   1.000
_cell.angle_alpha   90.00
_cell.angle_beta   90.00
_cell.angle_gamma   90.00
#
_symmetry.space_group_name_H-M   'P 1'
#
loop_
_entity.id
_entity.type
_entity.pdbx_description
1 polymer ?
#
loop_
_entity_poly.entity_id
_entity_poly.type
_entity_poly.pdbx_seq_one_letter_code
_entity_poly.pdbx_strand_id
1 'polypeptide(L)'
;WGFVGPRHARFADFVFGPRAVLAYLRDVSRLRARRYLGHNPAGGAMIVAMLLGLLAIVVSGLVLYAADKGLGPLASLFVDSSESFIDGVKETHEIATDLTLLLIAGHLLGVVWESLLHR
;
A
#
# COMPACT_ATOMS: atom_id res chain seq x y z
N TRP A 1 -2.81 16.03 -5.68
CA TRP A 1 -2.15 15.67 -4.41
C TRP A 1 -1.20 14.51 -4.69
N GLY A 2 -0.11 14.32 -3.94
CA GLY A 2 0.96 13.36 -4.26
C GLY A 2 2.12 14.00 -5.04
N PHE A 3 1.89 14.40 -6.30
CA PHE A 3 2.92 15.11 -7.10
C PHE A 3 2.72 16.64 -7.12
N VAL A 4 1.46 17.07 -7.20
CA VAL A 4 1.06 18.49 -7.24
C VAL A 4 0.21 18.82 -6.02
N GLY A 5 0.52 19.93 -5.33
CA GLY A 5 -0.20 20.45 -4.17
C GLY A 5 0.70 21.14 -3.13
N PRO A 6 0.13 21.53 -1.96
CA PRO A 6 0.88 22.07 -0.83
C PRO A 6 2.03 21.15 -0.38
N ARG A 7 3.05 21.69 0.30
CA ARG A 7 4.27 20.96 0.67
C ARG A 7 3.98 19.60 1.34
N HIS A 8 3.14 19.59 2.37
CA HIS A 8 2.80 18.39 3.13
C HIS A 8 1.91 17.37 2.39
N ALA A 9 1.37 17.73 1.23
CA ALA A 9 0.58 16.83 0.39
C ALA A 9 1.42 16.13 -0.69
N ARG A 10 2.72 16.43 -0.79
CA ARG A 10 3.61 15.87 -1.81
C ARG A 10 4.38 14.65 -1.29
N PHE A 11 4.53 13.61 -2.11
CA PHE A 11 5.30 12.41 -1.78
C PHE A 11 6.73 12.74 -1.34
N ALA A 12 7.35 13.75 -1.96
CA ALA A 12 8.69 14.21 -1.60
C ALA A 12 8.83 14.72 -0.14
N ASP A 13 7.73 15.08 0.53
CA ASP A 13 7.75 15.57 1.91
C ASP A 13 7.67 14.44 2.95
N PHE A 14 7.16 13.27 2.58
CA PHE A 14 6.92 12.16 3.52
C PHE A 14 7.44 10.79 3.10
N VAL A 15 7.92 10.62 1.86
CA VAL A 15 8.55 9.38 1.42
C VAL A 15 10.03 9.41 1.79
N PHE A 16 10.36 8.67 2.84
CA PHE A 16 11.73 8.52 3.32
C PHE A 16 12.38 7.26 2.77
N GLY A 17 13.70 7.29 2.58
CA GLY A 17 14.46 6.11 2.16
C GLY A 17 14.43 4.98 3.20
N PRO A 18 14.68 3.72 2.80
CA PRO A 18 14.51 2.54 3.67
C PRO A 18 15.38 2.59 4.93
N ARG A 19 16.59 3.16 4.85
CA ARG A 19 17.47 3.36 6.02
C ARG A 19 16.86 4.30 7.07
N ALA A 20 16.18 5.36 6.63
CA ALA A 20 15.54 6.32 7.53
C ALA A 20 14.30 5.72 8.19
N VAL A 21 13.52 4.91 7.45
CA VAL A 21 12.38 4.15 7.98
C VAL A 21 12.84 3.17 9.06
N LEU A 22 13.87 2.36 8.77
CA LEU A 22 14.41 1.39 9.73
C LEU A 22 15.02 2.05 10.96
N ALA A 23 15.76 3.15 10.78
CA ALA A 23 16.29 3.93 11.90
C ALA A 23 15.16 4.48 12.78
N TYR A 24 14.09 5.01 12.16
CA TYR A 24 12.93 5.51 12.89
C TYR A 24 12.21 4.42 13.66
N LEU A 25 11.95 3.25 13.05
CA LEU A 25 11.34 2.11 13.73
C LEU A 25 12.16 1.65 14.95
N ARG A 26 13.49 1.67 14.84
CA ARG A 26 14.40 1.36 15.95
C ARG A 26 14.35 2.42 17.06
N ASP A 27 14.21 3.69 16.71
CA ASP A 27 14.12 4.77 17.69
C ASP A 27 12.76 4.79 18.39
N VAL A 28 11.68 4.41 17.69
CA VAL A 28 10.34 4.21 18.26
C VAL A 28 10.35 3.09 19.30
N SER A 29 10.96 1.93 18.99
CA SER A 29 11.04 0.82 19.95
C SER A 29 11.89 1.14 21.19
N ARG A 30 12.75 2.16 21.09
CA ARG A 30 13.57 2.69 22.19
C ARG A 30 12.93 3.88 22.91
N LEU A 31 11.71 4.29 22.54
CA LEU A 31 11.02 5.48 23.05
C LEU A 31 11.85 6.77 22.90
N ARG A 32 12.72 6.84 21.88
CA ARG A 32 13.59 8.00 21.58
C ARG A 32 13.26 8.67 20.24
N ALA A 33 12.17 8.27 19.61
CA ALA A 33 11.79 8.79 18.31
C ALA A 33 11.58 10.31 18.33
N ARG A 34 12.13 11.01 17.33
CA ARG A 34 11.84 12.42 17.11
C ARG A 34 10.35 12.60 16.77
N ARG A 35 9.77 13.68 17.26
CA ARG A 35 8.41 14.11 16.90
C ARG A 35 8.43 14.66 15.47
N TYR A 36 7.65 14.04 14.58
CA TYR A 36 7.44 14.54 13.22
C TYR A 36 6.11 15.29 13.18
N LEU A 37 6.08 16.48 12.58
CA LEU A 37 4.86 17.23 12.31
C LEU A 37 4.40 16.87 10.89
N GLY A 38 3.32 16.08 10.77
CA GLY A 38 2.85 15.51 9.51
C GLY A 38 2.93 14.00 9.51
N HIS A 39 3.66 13.41 8.56
CA HIS A 39 3.88 11.96 8.50
C HIS A 39 5.25 11.61 9.08
N ASN A 40 5.27 10.67 10.02
CA ASN A 40 6.52 10.05 10.45
C ASN A 40 7.05 9.09 9.35
N PRO A 41 8.33 8.68 9.39
CA PRO A 41 8.90 7.78 8.40
C PRO A 41 8.20 6.42 8.24
N ALA A 42 7.63 5.87 9.31
CA ALA A 42 6.86 4.63 9.23
C ALA A 42 5.49 4.83 8.55
N GLY A 43 4.79 5.91 8.87
CA GLY A 43 3.53 6.29 8.25
C GLY A 43 3.68 6.60 6.76
N GLY A 44 4.76 7.30 6.39
CA GLY A 44 5.10 7.53 4.98
C GLY A 44 5.36 6.24 4.20
N ALA A 45 6.08 5.28 4.81
CA ALA A 45 6.30 3.97 4.21
C ALA A 45 4.98 3.18 4.05
N MET A 46 4.09 3.23 5.04
CA MET A 46 2.77 2.57 4.98
C MET A 46 1.90 3.11 3.84
N ILE A 47 1.90 4.43 3.60
CA ILE A 47 1.17 5.01 2.47
C ILE A 47 1.67 4.42 1.14
N VAL A 48 2.99 4.35 0.95
CA VAL A 48 3.58 3.78 -0.27
C VAL A 48 3.21 2.30 -0.40
N ALA A 49 3.33 1.52 0.68
CA ALA A 49 2.99 0.10 0.68
C ALA A 49 1.51 -0.13 0.31
N MET A 50 0.60 0.64 0.90
CA MET A 50 -0.83 0.55 0.61
C MET A 50 -1.18 0.98 -0.81
N LEU A 51 -0.53 2.02 -1.36
CA LEU A 51 -0.73 2.43 -2.75
C LEU A 51 -0.24 1.37 -3.74
N LEU A 52 0.89 0.71 -3.45
CA LEU A 52 1.39 -0.40 -4.26
C LEU A 52 0.46 -1.62 -4.17
N GLY A 53 -0.04 -1.94 -2.97
CA GLY A 53 -1.03 -2.99 -2.76
C GLY A 53 -2.32 -2.73 -3.54
N LEU A 54 -2.86 -1.51 -3.42
CA LEU A 54 -4.04 -1.09 -4.19
C LEU A 54 -3.81 -1.17 -5.70
N LEU A 55 -2.65 -0.72 -6.19
CA LEU A 55 -2.32 -0.84 -7.61
C LEU A 55 -2.29 -2.31 -8.05
N ALA A 56 -1.66 -3.18 -7.27
CA ALA A 56 -1.62 -4.61 -7.56
C ALA A 56 -3.02 -5.23 -7.61
N ILE A 57 -3.89 -4.93 -6.63
CA ILE A 57 -5.29 -5.37 -6.58
C ILE A 57 -6.06 -4.88 -7.81
N VAL A 58 -5.95 -3.60 -8.17
CA VAL A 58 -6.68 -3.03 -9.31
C VAL A 58 -6.22 -3.66 -10.62
N VAL A 59 -4.91 -3.79 -10.83
CA VAL A 59 -4.36 -4.37 -12.07
C VAL A 59 -4.74 -5.85 -12.18
N SER A 60 -4.51 -6.65 -11.14
CA SER A 60 -4.86 -8.07 -11.16
C SER A 60 -6.37 -8.28 -11.28
N GLY A 61 -7.18 -7.43 -10.63
CA GLY A 61 -8.64 -7.49 -10.72
C GLY A 61 -9.18 -7.16 -12.11
N LEU A 62 -8.58 -6.17 -12.79
CA LEU A 62 -8.94 -5.85 -14.18
C LEU A 62 -8.55 -6.97 -15.15
N VAL A 63 -7.38 -7.60 -14.96
CA VAL A 63 -6.96 -8.75 -15.76
C VAL A 63 -7.86 -9.95 -15.49
N LEU A 64 -8.18 -10.24 -14.23
CA LEU A 64 -9.07 -11.33 -13.85
C LEU A 64 -10.48 -11.14 -14.43
N TYR A 65 -11.03 -9.93 -14.34
CA TYR A 65 -12.35 -9.62 -14.90
C TYR A 65 -12.40 -9.79 -16.42
N ALA A 66 -11.29 -9.45 -17.10
CA ALA A 66 -11.14 -9.66 -18.53
C ALA A 66 -10.98 -11.14 -18.90
N ALA A 67 -10.11 -11.87 -18.19
CA ALA A 67 -9.76 -13.25 -18.51
C ALA A 67 -10.87 -14.25 -18.13
N ASP A 68 -11.50 -14.09 -16.97
CA ASP A 68 -12.53 -15.01 -16.46
C ASP A 68 -13.93 -14.68 -16.98
N LYS A 69 -14.27 -13.40 -17.13
CA LYS A 69 -15.61 -12.97 -17.55
C LYS A 69 -15.69 -12.50 -19.00
N GLY A 70 -14.57 -12.24 -19.66
CA GLY A 70 -14.57 -11.63 -21.00
C GLY A 70 -15.11 -10.19 -21.01
N LEU A 71 -15.05 -9.48 -19.87
CA LEU A 71 -15.65 -8.15 -19.70
C LEU A 71 -14.61 -7.08 -19.34
N GLY A 72 -14.99 -5.82 -19.56
CA GLY A 72 -14.17 -4.67 -19.20
C GLY A 72 -13.17 -4.25 -20.29
N PRO A 73 -12.36 -3.21 -20.02
CA PRO A 73 -11.52 -2.56 -21.02
C PRO A 73 -10.37 -3.46 -21.54
N LEU A 74 -10.00 -4.49 -20.78
CA LEU A 74 -8.95 -5.44 -21.15
C LEU A 74 -9.48 -6.75 -21.76
N ALA A 75 -10.80 -6.90 -21.93
CA ALA A 75 -11.42 -8.15 -22.39
C ALA A 75 -10.81 -8.68 -23.68
N SER A 76 -10.67 -7.83 -24.70
CA SER A 76 -10.11 -8.21 -26.01
C SER A 76 -8.67 -8.72 -25.96
N LEU A 77 -7.92 -8.41 -24.90
CA LEU A 77 -6.53 -8.83 -24.73
C LEU A 77 -6.40 -10.18 -24.00
N PHE A 78 -7.41 -10.58 -23.22
CA PHE A 78 -7.31 -11.71 -22.29
C PHE A 78 -8.48 -12.70 -22.37
N VAL A 79 -9.47 -12.51 -23.26
CA VAL A 79 -10.67 -13.36 -23.35
C VAL A 79 -10.39 -14.85 -23.59
N ASP A 80 -9.31 -15.19 -24.30
CA ASP A 80 -8.92 -16.57 -24.60
C ASP A 80 -7.77 -17.07 -23.71
N SER A 81 -7.67 -16.55 -22.49
CA SER A 81 -6.64 -16.98 -21.52
C SER A 81 -6.86 -18.41 -21.05
N SER A 82 -5.78 -19.14 -20.77
CA SER A 82 -5.88 -20.49 -20.21
C SER A 82 -6.40 -20.48 -18.76
N GLU A 83 -7.06 -21.56 -18.34
CA GLU A 83 -7.54 -21.72 -16.96
C GLU A 83 -6.40 -21.55 -15.94
N SER A 84 -5.21 -22.11 -16.23
CA SER A 84 -4.03 -21.96 -15.39
C SER A 84 -3.57 -20.51 -15.20
N PHE A 85 -3.77 -19.66 -16.21
CA PHE A 85 -3.45 -18.25 -16.12
C PHE A 85 -4.50 -17.51 -15.29
N ILE A 86 -5.79 -17.79 -15.52
CA ILE A 86 -6.90 -17.23 -14.74
C ILE A 86 -6.71 -17.53 -13.25
N ASP A 87 -6.43 -18.79 -12.90
CA ASP A 87 -6.17 -19.20 -11.52
C ASP A 87 -4.95 -18.48 -10.92
N GLY A 88 -3.86 -18.36 -11.68
CA GLY A 88 -2.66 -17.64 -11.22
C GLY A 88 -2.90 -16.14 -10.96
N VAL A 89 -3.69 -15.48 -11.82
CA VAL A 89 -4.09 -14.07 -11.62
C VAL A 89 -5.03 -13.93 -10.43
N LYS A 90 -5.98 -14.86 -10.26
CA LYS A 90 -6.89 -14.89 -9.12
C LYS A 90 -6.12 -15.02 -7.80
N GLU A 91 -5.21 -15.98 -7.70
CA GLU A 91 -4.33 -16.16 -6.54
C GLU A 91 -3.53 -14.89 -6.24
N THR A 92 -2.96 -14.27 -7.29
CA THR A 92 -2.21 -13.00 -7.14
C THR A 92 -3.10 -11.88 -6.59
N HIS A 93 -4.36 -11.81 -7.02
CA HIS A 93 -5.33 -10.83 -6.53
C HIS A 93 -5.71 -11.08 -5.07
N GLU A 94 -5.94 -12.34 -4.69
CA GLU A 94 -6.27 -12.75 -3.33
C GLU A 94 -5.10 -12.45 -2.37
N ILE A 95 -3.87 -12.85 -2.72
CA ILE A 95 -2.65 -12.52 -1.96
C ILE A 95 -2.49 -11.01 -1.79
N ALA A 96 -2.65 -10.23 -2.88
CA ALA A 96 -2.51 -8.77 -2.82
C ALA A 96 -3.58 -8.15 -1.90
N THR A 97 -4.79 -8.69 -1.92
CA THR A 97 -5.91 -8.25 -1.07
C THR A 97 -5.62 -8.54 0.40
N ASP A 98 -5.23 -9.77 0.73
CA ASP A 98 -4.92 -10.18 2.10
C ASP A 98 -3.74 -9.42 2.69
N LEU A 99 -2.67 -9.23 1.91
CA LEU A 99 -1.53 -8.42 2.32
C LEU A 99 -1.94 -6.95 2.55
N THR A 100 -2.80 -6.39 1.70
CA THR A 100 -3.29 -5.02 1.87
C THR A 100 -4.18 -4.90 3.11
N LEU A 101 -5.01 -5.89 3.41
CA LEU A 101 -5.80 -5.94 4.66
C LEU A 101 -4.89 -5.98 5.89
N LEU A 102 -3.81 -6.76 5.86
CA LEU A 102 -2.81 -6.79 6.93
C LEU A 102 -2.15 -5.41 7.11
N LEU A 103 -1.80 -4.74 6.00
CA LEU A 103 -1.24 -3.39 6.04
C LEU A 103 -2.23 -2.38 6.65
N ILE A 104 -3.51 -2.46 6.29
CA ILE A 104 -4.56 -1.62 6.87
C ILE A 104 -4.64 -1.84 8.38
N ALA A 105 -4.69 -3.09 8.84
CA ALA A 105 -4.72 -3.42 10.26
C ALA A 105 -3.48 -2.86 11.00
N GLY A 106 -2.29 -3.06 10.44
CA GLY A 106 -1.05 -2.50 10.98
C GLY A 106 -1.03 -0.97 11.03
N HIS A 107 -1.57 -0.31 10.00
CA HIS A 107 -1.71 1.14 9.97
C HIS A 107 -2.64 1.64 11.08
N LEU A 108 -3.80 1.03 11.25
CA LEU A 108 -4.75 1.39 12.31
C LEU A 108 -4.14 1.22 13.71
N LEU A 109 -3.42 0.11 13.95
CA LEU A 109 -2.68 -0.10 15.20
C LEU A 109 -1.64 1.01 15.43
N GLY A 110 -0.90 1.39 14.39
CA GLY A 110 0.06 2.51 14.45
C GLY A 110 -0.59 3.85 14.80
N VAL A 111 -1.74 4.16 14.19
CA VAL A 111 -2.50 5.39 14.48
C VAL A 111 -3.02 5.39 15.92
N VAL A 112 -3.57 4.27 16.40
CA VAL A 112 -4.02 4.13 17.80
C VAL A 112 -2.85 4.32 18.76
N TRP A 113 -1.72 3.70 18.48
CA TRP A 113 -0.51 3.79 19.30
C TRP A 113 0.02 5.24 19.40
N GLU A 114 0.14 5.95 18.28
CA GLU A 114 0.55 7.36 18.30
C GLU A 114 -0.46 8.27 19.01
N SER A 115 -1.76 8.00 18.84
CA SER A 115 -2.83 8.74 19.50
C SER A 115 -2.77 8.59 21.03
N LEU A 116 -2.42 7.40 21.53
CA LEU A 116 -2.26 7.15 22.97
C LEU A 116 -0.98 7.79 23.53
N LEU A 117 0.12 7.82 22.77
CA LEU A 117 1.40 8.42 23.20
C LEU A 117 1.40 9.95 23.21
N HIS A 118 0.48 10.59 22.48
CA HIS A 118 0.41 12.05 22.33
C HIS A 118 -0.83 12.70 22.99
N ARG A 119 -1.56 11.95 23.83
CA ARG A 119 -2.49 12.52 24.81
C ARG A 119 -1.75 13.21 25.95
#